data_AF-A0AAN1XYU1-F1
#
_entry.id   AF-A0AAN1XYU1-F1
#
_cell.length_a   1.000
_cell.length_b   1.000
_cell.length_c   1.000
_cell.angle_alpha   90.00
_cell.angle_beta   90.00
_cell.angle_gamma   90.00
#
_symmetry.space_group_name_H-M   'P 1'
#
loop_
_entity.id
_entity.type
_entity.pdbx_description
1 polymer ?
#
loop_
_entity_poly.entity_id
_entity_poly.type
_entity_poly.pdbx_seq_one_letter_code
_entity_poly.pdbx_strand_id
1 'polypeptide(L)'
;MEEALFYPALRRAGGQDEKDSVLEAAEEHGVVKDLIAKIQATRAGDETLKAKLTVLKELVQHHVREEESTIFSEARRTLGDQLDELGAEMQAFKSSGGRTRGGRSTGSTRKASTRKTAARKTGARKTTAPKTAARKTATTRKTTRPAAAKKRTAPTRKRKR
;
A
#
# COMPACT_ATOMS: atom_id res chain seq x y z
N MET A 1 2.77 -14.96 10.04
CA MET A 1 3.99 -15.65 10.51
C MET A 1 5.20 -15.13 9.74
N GLU A 2 5.01 -14.99 8.45
CA GLU A 2 5.90 -14.46 7.43
C GLU A 2 6.58 -13.15 7.89
N GLU A 3 5.79 -12.15 8.29
CA GLU A 3 6.25 -10.85 8.81
C GLU A 3 7.22 -10.96 10.00
N ALA A 4 7.06 -11.99 10.84
CA ALA A 4 7.74 -12.10 12.13
C ALA A 4 9.07 -12.87 12.06
N LEU A 5 9.13 -13.90 11.21
CA LEU A 5 10.25 -14.84 11.13
C LEU A 5 10.80 -14.96 9.71
N PHE A 6 9.95 -15.31 8.75
CA PHE A 6 10.35 -15.63 7.38
C PHE A 6 10.95 -14.44 6.61
N TYR A 7 10.23 -13.33 6.43
CA TYR A 7 10.77 -12.17 5.72
C TYR A 7 12.00 -11.57 6.44
N PRO A 8 12.06 -11.48 7.78
CA PRO A 8 13.28 -11.14 8.49
C PRO A 8 14.45 -12.09 8.22
N ALA A 9 14.23 -13.41 8.15
CA ALA A 9 15.26 -14.39 7.83
C ALA A 9 15.76 -14.24 6.39
N LEU A 10 14.85 -14.14 5.42
CA LEU A 10 15.17 -13.93 4.00
C LEU A 10 16.03 -12.68 3.77
N ARG A 11 15.68 -11.55 4.42
CA ARG A 11 16.48 -10.32 4.36
C ARG A 11 17.86 -10.45 5.00
N ARG A 12 18.02 -11.27 6.05
CA ARG A 12 19.33 -11.55 6.67
C ARG A 12 20.21 -12.44 5.79
N ALA A 13 19.60 -13.38 5.06
CA ALA A 13 20.29 -14.26 4.10
C ALA A 13 20.71 -13.55 2.80
N GLY A 14 20.39 -12.26 2.63
CA GLY A 14 20.81 -11.46 1.49
C GLY A 14 19.82 -11.42 0.32
N GLY A 15 18.61 -11.96 0.47
CA GLY A 15 17.52 -11.83 -0.51
C GLY A 15 17.05 -10.38 -0.62
N GLN A 16 17.74 -9.59 -1.45
CA GLN A 16 17.42 -8.19 -1.76
C GLN A 16 16.60 -8.04 -3.03
N ASP A 17 16.72 -9.00 -3.97
CA ASP A 17 16.08 -8.94 -5.29
C ASP A 17 14.54 -8.94 -5.19
N GLU A 18 13.99 -9.51 -4.11
CA GLU A 18 12.55 -9.61 -3.83
C GLU A 18 12.06 -8.59 -2.77
N LYS A 19 12.80 -7.50 -2.54
CA LYS A 19 12.45 -6.49 -1.54
C LYS A 19 11.07 -5.88 -1.78
N ASP A 20 10.73 -5.58 -3.02
CA ASP A 20 9.45 -4.95 -3.37
C ASP A 20 8.29 -5.95 -3.21
N SER A 21 8.48 -7.21 -3.64
CA SER A 21 7.55 -8.34 -3.41
C SER A 21 7.23 -8.55 -1.92
N VAL A 22 8.25 -8.48 -1.06
CA VAL A 22 8.10 -8.58 0.41
C VAL A 22 7.38 -7.36 1.02
N LEU A 23 7.48 -6.18 0.41
CA LEU A 23 6.74 -4.98 0.85
C LEU A 23 5.27 -5.03 0.39
N GLU A 24 5.02 -5.45 -0.85
CA GLU A 24 3.67 -5.67 -1.39
C GLU A 24 2.91 -6.70 -0.56
N ALA A 25 3.53 -7.86 -0.29
CA ALA A 25 3.00 -8.90 0.60
C ALA A 25 2.58 -8.36 1.99
N ALA A 26 3.36 -7.43 2.56
CA ALA A 26 3.04 -6.82 3.86
C ALA A 26 1.86 -5.84 3.81
N GLU A 27 1.69 -5.10 2.71
CA GLU A 27 0.51 -4.24 2.48
C GLU A 27 -0.74 -5.07 2.18
N GLU A 28 -0.62 -6.13 1.37
CA GLU A 28 -1.71 -7.10 1.12
C GLU A 28 -2.20 -7.74 2.42
N HIS A 29 -1.28 -8.15 3.29
CA HIS A 29 -1.63 -8.60 4.65
C HIS A 29 -2.45 -7.58 5.42
N GLY A 30 -2.11 -6.28 5.32
CA GLY A 30 -2.88 -5.19 5.92
C GLY A 30 -4.30 -5.13 5.36
N VAL A 31 -4.44 -5.10 4.03
CA VAL A 31 -5.73 -5.07 3.34
C VAL A 31 -6.61 -6.29 3.67
N VAL A 32 -6.01 -7.48 3.74
CA VAL A 32 -6.69 -8.73 4.11
C VAL A 32 -7.18 -8.69 5.56
N LYS A 33 -6.36 -8.24 6.52
CA LYS A 33 -6.75 -8.08 7.94
C LYS A 33 -7.95 -7.12 8.06
N ASP A 34 -7.89 -5.98 7.36
CA ASP A 34 -8.97 -4.99 7.31
C ASP A 34 -10.26 -5.52 6.68
N LEU A 35 -10.16 -6.31 5.61
CA LEU A 35 -11.31 -6.91 4.95
C LEU A 35 -11.96 -8.00 5.83
N ILE A 36 -11.16 -8.81 6.52
CA ILE A 36 -11.66 -9.79 7.50
C ILE A 36 -12.42 -9.07 8.62
N ALA A 37 -11.90 -7.98 9.17
CA ALA A 37 -12.60 -7.19 10.18
C ALA A 37 -13.95 -6.64 9.67
N LYS A 38 -13.98 -6.14 8.42
CA LYS A 38 -15.23 -5.70 7.76
C LYS A 38 -16.22 -6.84 7.55
N ILE A 39 -15.75 -8.05 7.22
CA ILE A 39 -16.58 -9.26 7.07
C ILE A 39 -17.14 -9.71 8.42
N GLN A 40 -16.34 -9.75 9.48
CA GLN A 40 -16.77 -10.10 10.83
C GLN A 40 -17.84 -9.13 11.38
N ALA A 41 -17.78 -7.85 11.00
CA ALA A 41 -18.80 -6.85 11.32
C ALA A 41 -20.04 -6.90 10.40
N THR A 42 -20.08 -7.77 9.38
CA THR A 42 -21.19 -7.86 8.42
C THR A 42 -22.21 -8.92 8.85
N ARG A 43 -23.49 -8.53 8.93
CA ARG A 43 -24.61 -9.43 9.29
C ARG A 43 -24.78 -10.56 8.26
N ALA A 44 -25.25 -11.73 8.71
CA ALA A 44 -25.42 -12.93 7.87
C ALA A 44 -26.43 -12.80 6.71
N GLY A 45 -27.28 -11.77 6.70
CA GLY A 45 -28.23 -11.46 5.62
C GLY A 45 -27.87 -10.21 4.82
N ASP A 46 -26.61 -9.77 4.82
CA ASP A 46 -26.17 -8.61 4.05
C ASP A 46 -25.83 -8.96 2.61
N GLU A 47 -26.36 -8.19 1.65
CA GLU A 47 -26.09 -8.40 0.22
C GLU A 47 -24.59 -8.28 -0.11
N THR A 48 -23.85 -7.45 0.63
CA THR A 48 -22.41 -7.25 0.41
C THR A 48 -21.54 -8.38 0.97
N LEU A 49 -22.10 -9.27 1.82
CA LEU A 49 -21.31 -10.33 2.48
C LEU A 49 -20.67 -11.28 1.45
N LYS A 50 -21.44 -11.74 0.47
CA LYS A 50 -20.94 -12.61 -0.61
C LYS A 50 -19.86 -11.92 -1.44
N ALA A 51 -20.05 -10.64 -1.78
CA ALA A 51 -19.07 -9.86 -2.53
C ALA A 51 -17.74 -9.71 -1.76
N LYS A 52 -17.81 -9.36 -0.47
CA LYS A 52 -16.63 -9.26 0.41
C LYS A 52 -15.86 -10.59 0.52
N LEU A 53 -16.57 -11.71 0.62
CA LEU A 53 -15.97 -13.05 0.65
C LEU A 53 -15.27 -13.41 -0.67
N THR A 54 -15.85 -13.03 -1.82
CA THR A 54 -15.19 -13.19 -3.14
C THR A 54 -13.90 -12.38 -3.20
N VAL A 55 -13.92 -11.09 -2.85
CA VAL A 55 -12.72 -10.24 -2.85
C VAL A 55 -11.66 -10.76 -1.88
N LEU A 56 -12.05 -11.23 -0.68
CA LEU A 56 -11.11 -11.85 0.26
C LEU A 56 -10.42 -13.08 -0.33
N LYS A 57 -11.18 -13.94 -1.01
CA LYS A 57 -10.62 -15.11 -1.72
C LYS A 57 -9.65 -14.67 -2.81
N GLU A 58 -10.00 -13.68 -3.62
CA GLU A 58 -9.17 -13.20 -4.72
C GLU A 58 -7.84 -12.61 -4.22
N LEU A 59 -7.87 -11.78 -3.17
CA LEU A 59 -6.67 -11.22 -2.53
C LEU A 59 -5.76 -12.33 -1.96
N VAL A 60 -6.30 -13.23 -1.14
CA VAL A 60 -5.51 -14.33 -0.56
C VAL A 60 -4.94 -15.26 -1.64
N GLN A 61 -5.68 -15.50 -2.72
CA GLN A 61 -5.20 -16.31 -3.84
C GLN A 61 -4.16 -15.60 -4.70
N HIS A 62 -4.17 -14.27 -4.81
CA HIS A 62 -3.11 -13.51 -5.48
C HIS A 62 -1.83 -13.55 -4.65
N HIS A 63 -1.93 -13.12 -3.40
CA HIS A 63 -0.86 -13.14 -2.42
C HIS A 63 -0.07 -14.45 -2.41
N VAL A 64 -0.74 -15.59 -2.22
CA VAL A 64 -0.09 -16.91 -2.19
C VAL A 64 0.63 -17.24 -3.52
N ARG A 65 0.09 -16.84 -4.68
CA ARG A 65 0.76 -17.08 -5.97
C ARG A 65 2.02 -16.23 -6.14
N GLU A 66 1.99 -14.97 -5.70
CA GLU A 66 3.18 -14.12 -5.74
C GLU A 66 4.24 -14.68 -4.79
N GLU A 67 3.89 -15.00 -3.53
CA GLU A 67 4.82 -15.62 -2.57
C GLU A 67 5.45 -16.92 -3.11
N GLU A 68 4.65 -17.85 -3.65
CA GLU A 68 5.15 -19.15 -4.15
C GLU A 68 6.11 -19.01 -5.34
N SER A 69 5.85 -18.04 -6.22
CA SER A 69 6.56 -17.87 -7.49
C SER A 69 7.81 -16.98 -7.39
N THR A 70 7.78 -15.95 -6.54
CA THR A 70 8.90 -15.01 -6.32
C THR A 70 9.60 -15.31 -4.99
N ILE A 71 8.99 -14.95 -3.86
CA ILE A 71 9.61 -14.96 -2.52
C ILE A 71 10.12 -16.35 -2.12
N PHE A 72 9.34 -17.42 -2.33
CA PHE A 72 9.75 -18.79 -1.99
C PHE A 72 10.79 -19.34 -2.97
N SER A 73 10.80 -18.86 -4.21
CA SER A 73 11.84 -19.19 -5.19
C SER A 73 13.18 -18.63 -4.75
N GLU A 74 13.18 -17.38 -4.25
CA GLU A 74 14.37 -16.72 -3.72
C GLU A 74 14.80 -17.28 -2.35
N ALA A 75 13.86 -17.62 -1.48
CA ALA A 75 14.15 -18.29 -0.21
C ALA A 75 14.87 -19.64 -0.43
N ARG A 76 14.49 -20.42 -1.44
CA ARG A 76 15.19 -21.66 -1.81
C ARG A 76 16.64 -21.44 -2.29
N ARG A 77 16.94 -20.28 -2.87
CA ARG A 77 18.30 -19.93 -3.34
C ARG A 77 19.19 -19.35 -2.25
N THR A 78 18.60 -18.59 -1.33
CA THR A 78 19.34 -17.79 -0.33
C THR A 78 19.47 -18.48 1.02
N LEU A 79 18.43 -19.16 1.50
CA LEU A 79 18.43 -19.82 2.81
C LEU A 79 18.95 -21.26 2.73
N GLY A 80 18.63 -21.98 1.64
CA GLY A 80 19.10 -23.36 1.40
C GLY A 80 18.87 -24.27 2.61
N ASP A 81 19.95 -24.81 3.17
CA ASP A 81 19.96 -25.70 4.34
C ASP A 81 19.34 -25.07 5.61
N GLN A 82 19.25 -23.74 5.70
CA GLN A 82 18.62 -23.03 6.83
C GLN A 82 17.09 -23.13 6.84
N LEU A 83 16.47 -23.61 5.76
CA LEU A 83 15.01 -23.69 5.64
C LEU A 83 14.37 -24.68 6.62
N ASP A 84 15.03 -25.79 6.94
CA ASP A 84 14.50 -26.79 7.88
C ASP A 84 14.48 -26.24 9.32
N GLU A 85 15.54 -25.54 9.74
CA GLU A 85 15.61 -24.88 11.05
C GLU A 85 14.59 -23.74 11.15
N LEU A 86 14.49 -22.89 10.12
CA LEU A 86 13.49 -21.83 10.05
C LEU A 86 12.06 -22.39 10.07
N GLY A 87 11.81 -23.52 9.39
CA GLY A 87 10.54 -24.23 9.41
C GLY A 87 10.17 -24.75 10.81
N ALA A 88 11.14 -25.26 11.56
CA ALA A 88 10.96 -25.68 12.95
C ALA A 88 10.65 -24.49 13.88
N GLU A 89 11.37 -23.37 13.74
CA GLU A 89 11.10 -22.12 14.48
C GLU A 89 9.68 -21.59 14.18
N MET A 90 9.31 -21.55 12.89
CA MET A 90 7.99 -21.15 12.42
C MET A 90 6.86 -22.03 13.01
N GLN A 91 7.04 -23.34 13.04
CA GLN A 91 6.06 -24.27 13.62
C GLN A 91 5.95 -24.11 15.15
N ALA A 92 7.06 -23.87 15.86
CA ALA A 92 7.06 -23.58 17.29
C ALA A 92 6.37 -22.23 17.61
N PHE A 93 6.59 -21.20 16.78
CA PHE A 93 5.91 -19.91 16.87
C PHE A 93 4.39 -20.03 16.66
N LYS A 94 3.96 -20.87 15.71
CA LYS A 94 2.53 -21.19 15.50
C LYS A 94 1.92 -21.84 16.74
N SER A 95 2.59 -22.85 17.27
CA SER A 95 2.12 -23.67 18.40
C SER A 95 2.05 -22.88 19.71
N SER A 96 2.95 -21.91 19.91
CA SER A 96 2.93 -20.98 21.05
C SER A 96 1.89 -19.84 20.92
N GLY A 97 1.04 -19.87 19.89
CA GLY A 97 -0.07 -18.93 19.71
C GLY A 97 0.29 -17.64 18.98
N GLY A 98 1.46 -17.59 18.32
CA GLY A 98 1.74 -16.83 17.10
C GLY A 98 1.41 -15.34 17.06
N ARG A 99 1.36 -14.64 18.20
CA ARG A 99 0.94 -13.23 18.27
C ARG A 99 2.15 -12.29 18.24
N THR A 100 2.37 -11.67 17.08
CA THR A 100 3.13 -10.42 17.03
C THR A 100 2.39 -9.38 17.87
N ARG A 101 3.11 -8.59 18.69
CA ARG A 101 2.52 -7.52 19.52
C ARG A 101 2.24 -6.26 18.69
N GLY A 102 1.48 -6.41 17.60
CA GLY A 102 1.11 -5.33 16.69
C GLY A 102 -0.26 -4.73 16.99
N GLY A 103 -0.33 -3.40 17.16
CA GLY A 103 -1.57 -2.66 16.91
C GLY A 103 -2.61 -2.58 18.05
N ARG A 104 -2.22 -2.28 19.30
CA ARG A 104 -3.21 -1.72 20.25
C ARG A 104 -3.56 -0.29 19.82
N SER A 105 -4.60 -0.17 18.98
CA SER A 105 -5.24 1.11 18.64
C SER A 105 -5.48 1.91 19.93
N THR A 106 -4.79 3.04 20.07
CA THR A 106 -4.99 3.98 21.17
C THR A 106 -6.36 4.59 21.00
N GLY A 107 -7.31 4.14 21.81
CA GLY A 107 -8.72 4.49 21.68
C GLY A 107 -8.94 5.99 21.54
N SER A 108 -9.70 6.35 20.51
CA SER A 108 -10.17 7.72 20.28
C SER A 108 -10.89 8.25 21.53
N THR A 109 -10.23 9.13 22.28
CA THR A 109 -10.83 9.81 23.43
C THR A 109 -11.85 10.81 22.92
N ARG A 110 -13.10 10.35 22.77
CA ARG A 110 -14.27 11.22 22.54
C ARG A 110 -14.47 12.13 23.75
N LYS A 111 -13.82 13.29 23.75
CA LYS A 111 -14.11 14.36 24.71
C LYS A 111 -15.46 14.98 24.37
N ALA A 112 -16.50 14.60 25.11
CA ALA A 112 -17.74 15.36 25.14
C ALA A 112 -17.46 16.75 25.73
N SER A 113 -17.91 17.81 25.05
CA SER A 113 -18.04 19.14 25.66
C SER A 113 -19.43 19.70 25.33
N THR A 114 -20.31 19.67 26.32
CA THR A 114 -21.64 20.23 26.27
C THR A 114 -21.62 21.74 26.00
N ARG A 115 -22.48 22.16 25.07
CA ARG A 115 -22.74 23.56 24.70
C ARG A 115 -23.24 24.36 25.91
N LYS A 116 -22.60 25.48 26.24
CA LYS A 116 -23.17 26.51 27.13
C LYS A 116 -23.18 27.86 26.42
N THR A 117 -24.37 28.43 26.27
CA THR A 117 -24.62 29.76 25.74
C THR A 117 -24.47 30.83 26.83
N ALA A 118 -23.85 31.95 26.50
CA ALA A 118 -23.95 33.22 27.20
C ALA A 118 -23.64 34.35 26.20
N ALA A 119 -24.34 35.49 26.31
CA ALA A 119 -24.30 36.55 25.32
C ALA A 119 -23.85 37.89 25.91
N ARG A 120 -23.51 38.84 25.02
CA ARG A 120 -23.43 40.31 25.26
C ARG A 120 -22.11 40.72 25.97
N LYS A 121 -21.44 41.86 25.67
CA LYS A 121 -21.87 43.13 25.06
C LYS A 121 -20.71 43.89 24.35
N THR A 122 -21.08 44.70 23.37
CA THR A 122 -20.38 45.79 22.63
C THR A 122 -19.07 46.43 23.16
N GLY A 123 -18.13 46.74 22.25
CA GLY A 123 -17.03 47.72 22.41
C GLY A 123 -16.44 48.13 21.04
N ALA A 124 -15.95 49.37 20.86
CA ALA A 124 -15.82 49.99 19.52
C ALA A 124 -14.38 50.29 19.00
N ARG A 125 -14.17 49.93 17.71
CA ARG A 125 -13.37 50.56 16.62
C ARG A 125 -12.22 51.57 16.92
N LYS A 126 -11.04 51.28 16.35
CA LYS A 126 -10.12 52.18 15.60
C LYS A 126 -9.35 51.33 14.57
N THR A 127 -9.45 51.52 13.24
CA THR A 127 -8.61 52.40 12.38
C THR A 127 -7.11 52.28 12.71
N THR A 128 -6.19 51.89 11.82
CA THR A 128 -5.95 52.43 10.45
C THR A 128 -5.19 51.46 9.51
N ALA A 129 -5.46 51.52 8.20
CA ALA A 129 -4.48 51.20 7.14
C ALA A 129 -3.92 52.54 6.60
N PRO A 130 -2.78 52.63 5.85
CA PRO A 130 -2.78 52.19 4.43
C PRO A 130 -1.41 51.87 3.75
N LYS A 131 -1.47 51.41 2.48
CA LYS A 131 -0.51 51.65 1.35
C LYS A 131 0.93 51.05 1.43
N THR A 132 1.67 50.72 0.37
CA THR A 132 1.44 50.44 -1.09
C THR A 132 2.73 49.89 -1.74
N ALA A 133 2.63 48.92 -2.67
CA ALA A 133 3.40 48.77 -3.93
C ALA A 133 3.09 47.37 -4.51
N ALA A 134 2.43 47.13 -5.65
CA ALA A 134 2.61 47.62 -7.02
C ALA A 134 3.80 47.00 -7.80
N ARG A 135 3.45 46.39 -8.95
CA ARG A 135 4.20 46.33 -10.24
C ARG A 135 5.16 45.11 -10.38
N LYS A 136 5.23 44.34 -11.49
CA LYS A 136 4.62 44.45 -12.83
C LYS A 136 4.54 43.07 -13.55
N THR A 137 3.67 43.01 -14.55
CA THR A 137 3.50 42.00 -15.63
C THR A 137 4.78 41.56 -16.37
N ALA A 138 4.81 40.31 -16.86
CA ALA A 138 5.41 39.96 -18.16
C ALA A 138 4.77 38.70 -18.78
N THR A 139 4.19 38.84 -19.97
CA THR A 139 3.69 37.74 -20.82
C THR A 139 4.70 37.42 -21.90
N THR A 140 5.02 36.14 -22.13
CA THR A 140 5.46 35.72 -23.49
C THR A 140 5.10 34.28 -23.81
N ARG A 141 4.27 34.11 -24.85
CA ARG A 141 4.01 32.84 -25.55
C ARG A 141 4.59 32.97 -26.97
N LYS A 142 5.49 32.07 -27.36
CA LYS A 142 5.96 31.85 -28.74
C LYS A 142 6.53 30.43 -28.80
N THR A 143 5.88 29.43 -29.39
CA THR A 143 5.95 29.07 -30.84
C THR A 143 7.39 29.11 -31.36
N THR A 144 7.93 28.03 -31.92
CA THR A 144 7.51 27.42 -33.20
C THR A 144 7.87 25.93 -33.37
N ARG A 145 7.13 25.24 -34.25
CA ARG A 145 7.58 24.05 -35.01
C ARG A 145 7.36 24.35 -36.49
N PRO A 146 8.34 24.11 -37.38
CA PRO A 146 8.15 23.16 -38.49
C PRO A 146 9.41 22.27 -38.67
N ALA A 147 9.31 20.95 -38.84
CA ALA A 147 8.84 20.18 -40.01
C ALA A 147 9.89 19.99 -41.13
N ALA A 148 10.35 18.74 -41.31
CA ALA A 148 10.74 18.08 -42.57
C ALA A 148 11.31 16.68 -42.23
N ALA A 149 11.31 15.63 -43.05
CA ALA A 149 10.36 15.07 -44.03
C ALA A 149 11.12 13.96 -44.79
N LYS A 150 10.52 12.76 -44.94
CA LYS A 150 10.86 11.70 -45.91
C LYS A 150 12.31 11.14 -45.95
N LYS A 151 12.39 9.81 -45.92
CA LYS A 151 12.50 9.02 -47.17
C LYS A 151 11.94 7.59 -46.99
N ARG A 152 11.29 7.10 -48.05
CA ARG A 152 10.78 5.73 -48.19
C ARG A 152 11.85 4.88 -48.85
N THR A 153 12.02 3.63 -48.43
CA THR A 153 12.45 2.52 -49.31
C THR A 153 11.94 1.18 -48.76
N ALA A 154 11.26 0.42 -49.62
CA ALA A 154 11.22 -1.06 -49.56
C ALA A 154 12.32 -1.57 -50.53
N PRO A 155 12.86 -2.81 -50.43
CA PRO A 155 12.14 -4.08 -50.65
C PRO A 155 12.50 -5.15 -49.56
N THR A 156 12.34 -6.48 -49.66
CA THR A 156 12.03 -7.40 -50.77
C THR A 156 11.27 -8.67 -50.33
N ARG A 157 10.35 -9.13 -51.20
CA ARG A 157 9.74 -10.47 -51.28
C ARG A 157 10.73 -11.64 -51.08
N LYS A 158 10.45 -12.56 -50.14
CA LYS A 158 11.01 -13.93 -50.13
C LYS A 158 9.89 -14.97 -50.21
N ARG A 159 9.99 -15.85 -51.21
CA ARG A 159 9.15 -17.05 -51.39
C ARG A 159 9.76 -18.23 -50.62
N LYS A 160 8.90 -19.01 -49.96
CA LYS A 160 8.99 -20.46 -49.70
C LYS A 160 7.55 -20.97 -49.96
N ARG A 161 7.23 -21.89 -50.88
CA ARG A 161 7.79 -23.24 -51.11
C ARG A 161 7.86 -24.02 -49.81
#